data_AF-A0A965Z5I8-F1
#
_entry.id   AF-A0A965Z5I8-F1
#
_cell.length_a   1.000
_cell.length_b   1.000
_cell.length_c   1.000
_cell.angle_alpha   90.00
_cell.angle_beta   90.00
_cell.angle_gamma   90.00
#
_symmetry.space_group_name_H-M   'P 1'
#
loop_
_entity.id
_entity.type
_entity.pdbx_description
1 polymer ?
#
loop_
_entity_poly.entity_id
_entity_poly.type
_entity_poly.pdbx_seq_one_letter_code
_entity_poly.pdbx_strand_id
1 'polypeptide(L)'
;MAEGWLNHKLAGKGWIAESAGVAAWGGGCASPEAVAAMREIGIDISNHRNQPLTAALVDEAAIILAMADGHRREIERRFPHAAEKIFLVKSFGATPAEDVADPFGLSEDAYRHARDELVQALGDFLLYLAERGELSC
;
A
#
# COMPACT_ATOMS: atom_id res chain seq x y z
N MET A 1 5.60 -1.73 3.79
CA MET A 1 4.95 -1.01 4.91
C MET A 1 3.42 -1.06 4.81
N ALA A 2 2.83 -0.64 3.67
CA ALA A 2 1.37 -0.60 3.47
C ALA A 2 0.68 -1.93 3.76
N GLU A 3 1.11 -2.99 3.09
CA GLU A 3 0.60 -4.37 3.25
C GLU A 3 0.57 -4.80 4.72
N GLY A 4 1.70 -4.66 5.42
CA GLY A 4 1.82 -5.06 6.83
C GLY A 4 0.89 -4.26 7.74
N TRP A 5 0.70 -2.97 7.48
CA TRP A 5 -0.22 -2.15 8.25
C TRP A 5 -1.69 -2.51 8.01
N LEU A 6 -2.09 -2.66 6.74
CA LEU A 6 -3.46 -3.06 6.40
C LEU A 6 -3.79 -4.44 6.96
N ASN A 7 -2.91 -5.43 6.80
CA ASN A 7 -3.12 -6.77 7.34
C ASN A 7 -3.21 -6.77 8.88
N HIS A 8 -2.46 -5.90 9.56
CA HIS A 8 -2.59 -5.73 11.01
C HIS A 8 -3.96 -5.13 11.40
N LYS A 9 -4.44 -4.11 10.67
CA LYS A 9 -5.72 -3.44 10.98
C LYS A 9 -6.96 -4.21 10.55
N LEU A 10 -6.84 -5.02 9.50
CA LEU A 10 -7.93 -5.78 8.89
C LEU A 10 -7.97 -7.24 9.35
N ALA A 11 -7.12 -7.62 10.31
CA ALA A 11 -7.11 -8.96 10.88
C ALA A 11 -8.52 -9.38 11.34
N GLY A 12 -9.05 -10.46 10.75
CA GLY A 12 -10.37 -10.99 11.06
C GLY A 12 -11.55 -10.24 10.42
N LYS A 13 -11.31 -9.24 9.55
CA LYS A 13 -12.36 -8.44 8.89
C LYS A 13 -12.69 -8.89 7.46
N GLY A 14 -12.23 -10.07 7.04
CA GLY A 14 -12.51 -10.64 5.71
C GLY A 14 -11.76 -9.98 4.56
N TRP A 15 -10.79 -9.11 4.86
CA TRP A 15 -9.92 -8.48 3.88
C TRP A 15 -8.48 -8.99 4.03
N ILE A 16 -7.78 -9.08 2.91
CA ILE A 16 -6.35 -9.41 2.84
C ILE A 16 -5.69 -8.34 1.97
N ALA A 17 -4.56 -7.81 2.44
CA ALA A 17 -3.72 -6.92 1.68
C ALA A 17 -2.50 -7.69 1.16
N GLU A 18 -2.19 -7.44 -0.11
CA GLU A 18 -0.96 -7.88 -0.77
C GLU A 18 -0.29 -6.66 -1.41
N SER A 19 1.03 -6.73 -1.62
CA SER A 19 1.76 -5.71 -2.37
C SER A 19 2.57 -6.30 -3.51
N ALA A 20 2.78 -5.49 -4.53
CA ALA A 20 3.55 -5.86 -5.72
C ALA A 20 4.20 -4.62 -6.34
N GLY A 21 5.36 -4.81 -6.97
CA GLY A 21 6.08 -3.73 -7.64
C GLY A 21 5.86 -3.73 -9.16
N VAL A 22 5.63 -2.56 -9.76
CA VAL A 22 5.51 -2.40 -11.21
C VAL A 22 6.81 -2.76 -11.96
N ALA A 23 7.96 -2.63 -11.29
CA ALA A 23 9.30 -2.94 -11.80
C ALA A 23 10.08 -3.93 -10.90
N ALA A 24 9.37 -4.76 -10.12
CA ALA A 24 9.99 -5.74 -9.24
C ALA A 24 10.38 -7.03 -9.97
N TRP A 25 11.43 -7.68 -9.48
CA TRP A 25 11.95 -8.96 -10.02
C TRP A 25 11.64 -10.17 -9.12
N GLY A 26 10.99 -9.96 -7.98
CA GLY A 26 10.62 -11.01 -7.02
C GLY A 26 11.71 -11.31 -5.98
N GLY A 27 11.29 -11.73 -4.79
CA GLY A 27 12.15 -12.39 -3.79
C GLY A 27 12.98 -11.49 -2.88
N GLY A 28 12.96 -10.17 -3.10
CA GLY A 28 13.63 -9.21 -2.20
C GLY A 28 12.93 -9.11 -0.84
N CYS A 29 13.71 -9.04 0.24
CA CYS A 29 13.18 -8.74 1.58
C CYS A 29 12.83 -7.26 1.71
N ALA A 30 11.98 -6.92 2.69
CA ALA A 30 11.84 -5.54 3.14
C ALA A 30 13.21 -4.99 3.61
N SER A 31 13.46 -3.69 3.37
CA SER A 31 14.69 -3.05 3.86
C SER A 31 14.73 -3.05 5.40
N PRO A 32 15.91 -3.17 6.01
CA PRO A 32 16.06 -3.13 7.47
C PRO A 32 15.42 -1.89 8.10
N GLU A 33 15.53 -0.75 7.43
CA GLU A 33 14.97 0.54 7.88
C GLU A 33 13.44 0.53 7.85
N ALA A 34 12.82 -0.07 6.84
CA ALA A 34 11.37 -0.26 6.81
C ALA A 34 10.90 -1.20 7.93
N VAL A 35 11.65 -2.28 8.19
CA VAL A 35 11.37 -3.21 9.30
C VAL A 35 11.47 -2.49 10.64
N ALA A 36 12.52 -1.68 10.85
CA ALA A 36 12.72 -0.90 12.06
C ALA A 36 11.57 0.10 12.27
N ALA A 37 11.25 0.90 11.25
CA ALA A 37 10.19 1.91 11.31
C ALA A 37 8.81 1.30 11.63
N MET A 38 8.48 0.14 11.06
CA MET A 38 7.20 -0.53 11.34
C MET A 38 7.18 -1.18 12.74
N ARG A 39 8.31 -1.70 13.23
CA ARG A 39 8.40 -2.28 14.58
C ARG A 39 8.16 -1.26 15.68
N GLU A 40 8.54 0.01 15.46
CA GLU A 40 8.24 1.11 16.39
C GLU A 40 6.73 1.28 16.64
N ILE A 41 5.88 0.93 15.67
CA ILE A 41 4.42 0.94 15.81
C ILE A 41 3.83 -0.45 16.07
N GLY A 42 4.67 -1.41 16.48
CA GLY A 42 4.24 -2.75 16.88
C GLY A 42 3.96 -3.73 15.73
N ILE A 43 4.42 -3.44 14.50
CA ILE A 43 4.14 -4.25 13.32
C ILE A 43 5.44 -4.82 12.75
N ASP A 44 5.56 -6.14 12.67
CA ASP A 44 6.73 -6.80 12.08
C ASP A 44 6.47 -7.15 10.60
N ILE A 45 7.27 -6.56 9.71
CA ILE A 45 7.23 -6.83 8.27
C ILE A 45 8.47 -7.60 7.75
N SER A 46 9.30 -8.16 8.64
CA SER A 46 10.54 -8.87 8.27
C SER A 46 10.32 -10.12 7.39
N ASN A 47 9.11 -10.70 7.44
CA ASN A 47 8.72 -11.84 6.60
C ASN A 47 8.19 -11.43 5.22
N HIS A 48 7.99 -10.13 4.97
CA HIS A 48 7.53 -9.67 3.66
C HIS A 48 8.53 -10.03 2.55
N ARG A 49 8.00 -10.39 1.39
CA ARG A 49 8.77 -10.68 0.18
C ARG A 49 8.18 -9.89 -0.98
N ASN A 50 9.04 -9.18 -1.70
CA ASN A 50 8.60 -8.47 -2.89
C ASN A 50 8.17 -9.48 -3.97
N GLN A 51 7.22 -9.07 -4.78
CA GLN A 51 6.76 -9.78 -5.96
C GLN A 51 6.50 -8.81 -7.12
N PRO A 52 6.66 -9.26 -8.38
CA PRO A 52 6.26 -8.47 -9.54
C PRO A 52 4.74 -8.31 -9.59
N LEU A 53 4.28 -7.17 -10.10
CA LEU A 53 2.87 -7.00 -10.44
C LEU A 53 2.50 -7.89 -11.64
N THR A 54 1.53 -8.78 -11.45
CA THR A 54 1.02 -9.71 -12.45
C THR A 54 -0.44 -9.42 -12.80
N ALA A 55 -0.89 -9.92 -13.96
CA ALA A 55 -2.30 -9.81 -14.35
C ALA A 55 -3.23 -10.51 -13.34
N ALA A 56 -2.83 -11.69 -12.83
CA ALA A 56 -3.61 -12.43 -11.84
C ALA A 56 -3.86 -11.61 -10.57
N LEU A 57 -2.82 -10.98 -10.01
CA LEU A 57 -2.96 -10.10 -8.84
C LEU A 57 -3.89 -8.92 -9.14
N VAL A 58 -3.77 -8.33 -10.34
CA VAL A 58 -4.63 -7.22 -10.75
C VAL A 58 -6.08 -7.68 -10.89
N ASP A 59 -6.33 -8.85 -11.45
CA ASP A 59 -7.69 -9.37 -11.68
C ASP A 59 -8.36 -9.76 -10.35
N GLU A 60 -7.62 -10.38 -9.43
CA GLU A 60 -8.11 -10.81 -8.12
C GLU A 60 -8.35 -9.65 -7.14
N ALA A 61 -7.57 -8.56 -7.26
CA ALA A 61 -7.70 -7.42 -6.36
C ALA A 61 -9.07 -6.73 -6.49
N ALA A 62 -9.76 -6.52 -5.38
CA ALA A 62 -10.97 -5.70 -5.34
C ALA A 62 -10.64 -4.20 -5.47
N ILE A 63 -9.52 -3.78 -4.87
CA ILE A 63 -9.03 -2.40 -4.86
C ILE A 63 -7.50 -2.43 -5.01
N ILE A 64 -6.95 -1.54 -5.83
CA ILE A 64 -5.52 -1.37 -6.06
C ILE A 64 -5.12 0.03 -5.60
N LEU A 65 -4.22 0.11 -4.62
CA LEU A 65 -3.70 1.36 -4.08
C LEU A 65 -2.29 1.62 -4.59
N ALA A 66 -2.12 2.62 -5.45
CA ALA A 66 -0.84 3.07 -5.95
C ALA A 66 -0.22 4.10 -5.00
N MET A 67 1.10 3.97 -4.74
CA MET A 67 1.82 4.87 -3.84
C MET A 67 2.18 6.22 -4.48
N ALA A 68 2.23 6.27 -5.82
CA ALA A 68 2.59 7.46 -6.59
C ALA A 68 1.84 7.48 -7.94
N ASP A 69 1.63 8.66 -8.53
CA ASP A 69 0.90 8.83 -9.80
C ASP A 69 1.61 8.12 -10.96
N GLY A 70 2.94 8.08 -10.94
CA GLY A 70 3.72 7.29 -11.90
C GLY A 70 3.39 5.80 -11.85
N HIS A 71 3.23 5.23 -10.64
CA HIS A 71 2.80 3.84 -10.48
C HIS A 71 1.38 3.63 -10.99
N ARG A 72 0.45 4.51 -10.62
CA ARG A 72 -0.95 4.44 -11.07
C ARG A 72 -1.05 4.41 -12.59
N ARG A 73 -0.41 5.39 -13.26
CA ARG A 73 -0.42 5.49 -14.73
C ARG A 73 0.17 4.26 -15.39
N GLU A 74 1.25 3.70 -14.84
CA GLU A 74 1.87 2.50 -15.39
C GLU A 74 0.95 1.27 -15.24
N ILE A 75 0.23 1.15 -14.12
CA ILE A 75 -0.75 0.08 -13.93
C ILE A 75 -1.91 0.25 -14.89
N GLU A 76 -2.50 1.45 -14.99
CA GLU A 76 -3.61 1.77 -15.92
C GLU A 76 -3.22 1.49 -17.38
N ARG A 77 -1.98 1.86 -17.76
CA ARG A 77 -1.45 1.60 -19.11
C ARG A 77 -1.30 0.10 -19.41
N ARG A 78 -0.88 -0.69 -18.41
CA ARG A 78 -0.69 -2.14 -18.55
C ARG A 78 -1.99 -2.93 -18.47
N PHE A 79 -2.95 -2.44 -17.68
CA PHE A 79 -4.20 -3.13 -17.33
C PHE A 79 -5.40 -2.17 -17.41
N PRO A 80 -5.75 -1.69 -18.62
CA PRO A 80 -6.79 -0.67 -18.78
C PRO A 80 -8.18 -1.14 -18.29
N HIS A 81 -8.44 -2.44 -18.29
CA HIS A 81 -9.69 -3.02 -17.78
C HIS A 81 -9.86 -2.89 -16.26
N ALA A 82 -8.78 -2.63 -15.51
CA ALA A 82 -8.80 -2.48 -14.06
C ALA A 82 -8.84 -1.00 -13.62
N ALA A 83 -8.95 -0.03 -14.55
CA ALA A 83 -8.84 1.39 -14.24
C ALA A 83 -9.79 1.87 -13.13
N GLU A 84 -11.00 1.32 -13.07
CA GLU A 84 -12.03 1.71 -12.08
C GLU A 84 -11.71 1.30 -10.64
N LYS A 85 -10.77 0.37 -10.45
CA LYS A 85 -10.34 -0.12 -9.13
C LYS A 85 -8.94 0.33 -8.74
N ILE A 86 -8.31 1.22 -9.51
CA ILE A 86 -6.97 1.75 -9.22
C ILE A 86 -7.10 3.17 -8.67
N PHE A 87 -6.55 3.39 -7.47
CA PHE A 87 -6.60 4.66 -6.77
C PHE A 87 -5.20 5.06 -6.27
N LEU A 88 -4.96 6.35 -6.11
CA LEU A 88 -3.81 6.80 -5.30
C LEU A 88 -4.14 6.59 -3.83
N VAL A 89 -3.20 6.09 -3.04
CA VAL A 89 -3.45 5.81 -1.62
C VAL A 89 -3.94 7.04 -0.84
N LYS A 90 -3.52 8.25 -1.23
CA LYS A 90 -3.96 9.52 -0.62
C LYS A 90 -5.29 10.08 -1.15
N SER A 91 -5.93 9.46 -2.15
CA SER A 91 -7.15 10.02 -2.74
C SER A 91 -8.38 9.99 -1.84
N PHE A 92 -8.31 9.29 -0.70
CA PHE A 92 -9.42 9.13 0.24
C PHE A 92 -9.48 10.23 1.33
N GLY A 93 -8.37 10.95 1.55
CA GLY A 93 -8.28 12.01 2.57
C GLY A 93 -7.84 13.38 2.04
N ALA A 94 -7.29 13.46 0.82
CA ALA A 94 -6.76 14.69 0.24
C ALA A 94 -7.23 14.92 -1.21
N THR A 95 -7.44 16.19 -1.58
CA THR A 95 -7.72 16.60 -2.96
C THR A 95 -7.00 17.91 -3.28
N PRO A 96 -6.09 17.96 -4.27
CA PRO A 96 -5.66 16.85 -5.11
C PRO A 96 -4.89 15.78 -4.31
N ALA A 97 -4.95 14.53 -4.76
CA ALA A 97 -4.16 13.45 -4.17
C ALA A 97 -2.69 13.61 -4.56
N GLU A 98 -1.79 13.46 -3.59
CA GLU A 98 -0.35 13.52 -3.79
C GLU A 98 0.29 12.12 -3.72
N ASP A 99 1.57 12.05 -4.08
CA ASP A 99 2.37 10.84 -3.90
C ASP A 99 2.73 10.66 -2.42
N VAL A 100 2.95 9.42 -1.99
CA VAL A 100 3.62 9.11 -0.72
C VAL A 100 5.13 9.21 -0.93
N ALA A 101 5.85 9.78 0.04
CA ALA A 101 7.30 9.90 -0.04
C ALA A 101 7.96 8.51 -0.17
N ASP A 102 8.89 8.37 -1.12
CA ASP A 102 9.68 7.14 -1.28
C ASP A 102 10.94 7.22 -0.40
N PRO A 103 11.06 6.40 0.66
CA PRO A 103 12.19 6.43 1.56
C PRO A 103 13.38 5.57 1.08
N PHE A 104 13.30 4.93 -0.10
CA PHE A 104 14.28 3.94 -0.51
C PHE A 104 15.71 4.49 -0.58
N GLY A 105 16.63 3.87 0.19
CA GLY A 105 18.03 4.29 0.28
C GLY A 105 18.28 5.57 1.09
N LEU A 106 17.27 6.10 1.79
CA LEU A 106 17.36 7.29 2.62
C LEU A 106 17.51 6.94 4.11
N SER A 107 17.50 7.97 4.97
CA SER A 107 17.68 7.83 6.43
C SER A 107 16.50 7.14 7.12
N GLU A 108 16.72 6.64 8.33
CA GLU A 108 15.66 6.09 9.19
C GLU A 108 14.49 7.07 9.40
N ASP A 109 14.80 8.36 9.57
CA ASP A 109 13.76 9.40 9.70
C ASP A 109 12.93 9.55 8.42
N ALA A 110 13.50 9.34 7.23
CA ALA A 110 12.73 9.31 5.99
C ALA A 110 11.77 8.11 5.96
N TYR A 111 12.19 6.94 6.45
CA TYR A 111 11.30 5.79 6.59
C TYR A 111 10.19 6.02 7.62
N ARG A 112 10.47 6.69 8.74
CA ARG A 112 9.45 7.08 9.73
C ARG A 112 8.45 8.06 9.12
N HIS A 113 8.93 9.06 8.39
CA HIS A 113 8.06 10.02 7.73
C HIS A 113 7.14 9.34 6.71
N ALA A 114 7.71 8.51 5.82
CA ALA A 114 6.94 7.74 4.85
C ALA A 114 5.96 6.77 5.52
N ARG A 115 6.33 6.14 6.64
CA ARG A 115 5.43 5.32 7.46
C ARG A 115 4.24 6.14 7.94
N ASP A 116 4.48 7.29 8.58
CA ASP A 116 3.42 8.08 9.22
C ASP A 116 2.44 8.63 8.18
N GLU A 117 2.97 9.10 7.04
CA GLU A 117 2.19 9.54 5.88
C GLU A 117 1.32 8.41 5.31
N LEU A 118 1.90 7.22 5.17
CA LEU A 118 1.20 6.04 4.67
C LEU A 118 0.11 5.57 5.64
N VAL A 119 0.39 5.57 6.94
CA VAL A 119 -0.57 5.18 7.99
C VAL A 119 -1.77 6.14 8.01
N GLN A 120 -1.53 7.43 7.85
CA GLN A 120 -2.60 8.41 7.75
C GLN A 120 -3.47 8.14 6.51
N ALA A 121 -2.86 8.02 5.33
CA ALA A 121 -3.58 7.80 4.08
C ALA A 121 -4.39 6.49 4.08
N LEU A 122 -3.83 5.42 4.64
CA LEU A 122 -4.54 4.15 4.80
C LEU A 122 -5.64 4.24 5.87
N GLY A 123 -5.48 5.08 6.89
CA GLY A 123 -6.55 5.40 7.85
C GLY A 123 -7.76 6.04 7.15
N ASP A 124 -7.52 7.03 6.30
CA ASP A 124 -8.57 7.69 5.51
C ASP A 124 -9.26 6.70 4.57
N PHE A 125 -8.50 5.81 3.95
CA PHE A 125 -9.05 4.71 3.14
C PHE A 125 -9.93 3.75 3.96
N LEU A 126 -9.53 3.37 5.17
CA LEU A 126 -10.36 2.52 6.03
C LEU A 126 -11.65 3.24 6.46
N LEU A 127 -11.61 4.53 6.73
CA LEU A 127 -12.81 5.33 7.01
C LEU A 127 -13.76 5.31 5.80
N TYR A 128 -13.23 5.51 4.60
CA TYR A 128 -14.00 5.44 3.36
C TYR A 128 -14.70 4.09 3.17
N LEU A 129 -14.02 2.97 3.43
CA LEU A 129 -14.66 1.64 3.36
C LEU A 129 -15.73 1.45 4.44
N ALA A 130 -15.50 1.96 5.65
CA ALA A 130 -16.46 1.87 6.75
C ALA A 130 -17.75 2.65 6.44
N GLU A 131 -17.65 3.86 5.88
CA GLU A 131 -18.79 4.68 5.47
C GLU A 131 -19.65 4.01 4.38
N ARG A 132 -19.04 3.15 3.57
CA ARG A 132 -19.72 2.35 2.54
C ARG A 132 -20.28 1.03 3.06
N GLY A 133 -20.08 0.71 4.34
CA GLY A 133 -20.50 -0.56 4.93
C GLY A 133 -19.68 -1.77 4.48
N GLU A 134 -18.50 -1.54 3.90
CA GLU A 134 -17.61 -2.58 3.35
C GLU A 134 -16.62 -3.10 4.40
N LEU A 135 -16.57 -2.47 5.58
CA LEU A 135 -15.92 -2.99 6.78
C LEU A 135 -16.98 -3.35 7.81
N SER A 136 -17.09 -4.65 8.13
CA SER A 136 -17.87 -5.08 9.29
C SER A 136 -17.12 -4.70 10.58
N CYS A 137 -17.81 -3.96 11.45
CA CYS A 137 -17.32 -3.60 12.79
C CYS A 137 -17.07 -4.84 13.64
#